data_AF-A0AAN5CB55-F1
#
_entry.id   AF-A0AAN5CB55-F1
#
_cell.length_a   1.000
_cell.length_b   1.000
_cell.length_c   1.000
_cell.angle_alpha   90.00
_cell.angle_beta   90.00
_cell.angle_gamma   90.00
#
_symmetry.space_group_name_H-M   'P 1'
#
loop_
_entity.id
_entity.type
_entity.pdbx_description
1 polymer ?
#
loop_
_entity_poly.entity_id
_entity_poly.type
_entity_poly.pdbx_seq_one_letter_code
_entity_poly.pdbx_strand_id
1 'polypeptide(L)'
;KTKNLCRILTISLISQALVPVITVIFPFSLIGLFSFATPEIYLSLIDVLGFDVWDVVILTVSFHASLHMTVLMFTTPAFRAKLRTALACYKKVAPASAPTARRG
;
A
#
# COMPACT_ATOMS: atom_id res chain seq x y z
N LYS A 1 -23.32 -19.71 -8.49
CA LYS A 1 -22.87 -18.82 -7.39
C LYS A 1 -21.41 -19.07 -6.98
N THR A 2 -20.96 -20.31 -6.82
CA THR A 2 -19.58 -20.69 -6.44
C THR A 2 -18.49 -20.21 -7.41
N LYS A 3 -18.69 -20.28 -8.74
CA LYS A 3 -17.71 -19.79 -9.74
C LYS A 3 -17.32 -18.31 -9.57
N ASN A 4 -18.27 -17.45 -9.16
CA ASN A 4 -18.00 -16.03 -8.94
C ASN A 4 -17.19 -15.80 -7.66
N LEU A 5 -17.41 -16.61 -6.63
CA LEU A 5 -16.66 -16.54 -5.37
C LEU A 5 -15.20 -16.98 -5.57
N CYS A 6 -14.97 -18.08 -6.28
CA CYS A 6 -13.62 -18.52 -6.64
C CYS A 6 -12.88 -17.45 -7.43
N ARG A 7 -13.52 -16.84 -8.43
CA ARG A 7 -12.89 -15.78 -9.24
C ARG A 7 -12.49 -14.55 -8.41
N ILE A 8 -13.35 -14.11 -7.49
CA ILE A 8 -13.05 -12.97 -6.61
C ILE A 8 -11.90 -13.30 -5.67
N LEU A 9 -11.90 -14.51 -5.09
CA LEU A 9 -10.82 -14.97 -4.22
C LEU A 9 -9.49 -15.04 -4.97
N THR A 10 -9.48 -15.63 -6.17
CA THR A 10 -8.28 -15.72 -7.01
C THR A 10 -7.73 -14.33 -7.36
N ILE A 11 -8.57 -13.38 -7.75
CA ILE A 11 -8.12 -12.00 -8.03
C ILE A 11 -7.51 -11.38 -6.78
N SER A 12 -8.13 -11.56 -5.60
CA SER A 12 -7.59 -11.02 -4.36
C SER A 12 -6.23 -11.62 -4.01
N LEU A 13 -6.07 -12.95 -4.14
CA LEU A 13 -4.79 -13.63 -3.90
C LEU A 13 -3.71 -13.16 -4.88
N ILE A 14 -4.03 -13.02 -6.16
CA ILE A 14 -3.10 -12.50 -7.18
C ILE A 14 -2.67 -11.08 -6.81
N SER A 15 -3.63 -10.19 -6.49
CA SER A 15 -3.31 -8.82 -6.12
C SER A 15 -2.43 -8.75 -4.88
N GLN A 16 -2.70 -9.58 -3.86
CA GLN A 16 -1.87 -9.64 -2.65
C GLN A 16 -0.45 -10.12 -2.94
N ALA A 17 -0.30 -11.16 -3.76
CA ALA A 17 1.01 -11.67 -4.16
C ALA A 17 1.79 -10.67 -5.03
N LEU A 18 1.09 -9.85 -5.83
CA LEU A 18 1.71 -8.89 -6.73
C LEU A 18 2.28 -7.67 -6.02
N VAL A 19 1.69 -7.25 -4.89
CA VAL A 19 2.17 -6.09 -4.12
C VAL A 19 3.65 -6.22 -3.73
N PRO A 20 4.11 -7.26 -3.00
CA PRO A 20 5.52 -7.36 -2.63
C PRO A 20 6.43 -7.52 -3.85
N VAL A 21 5.94 -8.11 -4.94
CA VAL A 21 6.70 -8.20 -6.19
C VAL A 21 6.97 -6.80 -6.74
N ILE A 22 5.96 -5.94 -6.82
CA ILE A 22 6.07 -4.60 -7.39
C ILE A 22 6.79 -3.64 -6.44
N THR A 23 6.53 -3.72 -5.14
CA THR A 23 7.02 -2.70 -4.18
C THR A 23 8.33 -3.09 -3.51
N VAL A 24 8.75 -4.36 -3.57
CA VAL A 24 9.97 -4.84 -2.91
C VAL A 24 10.90 -5.50 -3.90
N ILE A 25 10.47 -6.60 -4.53
CA ILE A 25 11.36 -7.43 -5.35
C ILE A 25 11.84 -6.67 -6.57
N PHE A 26 10.93 -6.03 -7.30
CA PHE A 26 11.25 -5.33 -8.55
C PHE A 26 12.20 -4.15 -8.34
N PRO A 27 11.96 -3.21 -7.39
CA PRO A 27 12.88 -2.10 -7.14
C PRO A 27 14.27 -2.55 -6.69
N PHE A 28 14.36 -3.52 -5.77
CA PHE A 28 15.64 -4.06 -5.31
C PHE A 28 16.40 -4.75 -6.43
N SER A 29 15.71 -5.55 -7.23
CA SER A 29 16.33 -6.30 -8.33
C SER A 29 16.79 -5.36 -9.43
N LEU A 30 16.00 -4.33 -9.75
CA LEU A 30 16.32 -3.34 -10.78
C LEU A 30 17.55 -2.51 -10.40
N ILE A 31 17.57 -1.95 -9.19
CA ILE A 31 18.70 -1.15 -8.73
C ILE A 31 19.94 -2.01 -8.50
N GLY A 32 19.79 -3.20 -7.92
CA GLY A 32 20.90 -4.15 -7.79
C GLY A 32 21.50 -4.52 -9.14
N LEU A 33 20.67 -4.88 -10.12
CA LEU A 33 21.15 -5.20 -11.46
C LEU A 33 21.85 -4.00 -12.10
N PHE A 34 21.29 -2.79 -11.96
CA PHE A 34 21.88 -1.57 -12.50
C PHE A 34 23.22 -1.21 -11.84
N SER A 35 23.33 -1.32 -10.52
CA SER A 35 24.57 -1.05 -9.79
C SER A 35 25.66 -2.06 -10.11
N PHE A 36 25.31 -3.34 -10.32
CA PHE A 36 26.26 -4.39 -10.67
C PHE A 36 26.66 -4.38 -12.15
N ALA A 37 25.71 -4.16 -13.06
CA ALA A 37 25.97 -4.20 -14.50
C ALA A 37 26.71 -2.95 -15.01
N THR A 38 26.45 -1.78 -14.40
CA THR A 38 26.98 -0.49 -14.85
C THR A 38 27.42 0.39 -13.68
N PRO A 39 28.48 0.00 -12.93
CA PRO A 39 28.90 0.71 -11.72
C PRO A 39 29.33 2.16 -11.99
N GLU A 40 30.00 2.44 -13.12
CA GLU A 40 30.44 3.79 -13.50
C GLU A 40 29.26 4.76 -13.68
N ILE A 41 28.19 4.31 -14.35
CA ILE A 41 26.98 5.10 -14.57
C ILE A 41 26.26 5.33 -13.25
N TYR A 42 26.20 4.29 -12.40
CA TYR A 42 25.58 4.38 -11.10
C TYR A 42 26.29 5.38 -10.17
N LEU A 43 27.63 5.39 -10.12
CA LEU A 43 28.39 6.38 -9.36
C LEU A 43 28.18 7.80 -9.90
N SER A 44 28.21 7.98 -11.22
CA SER A 44 27.91 9.28 -11.84
C SER A 44 26.49 9.76 -11.53
N LEU A 45 25.53 8.84 -11.44
CA LEU A 45 24.15 9.16 -11.08
C LEU A 45 24.05 9.64 -9.62
N ILE A 46 24.79 9.04 -8.69
CA ILE A 46 24.88 9.51 -7.31
C ILE A 46 25.45 10.93 -7.25
N ASP A 47 26.53 11.21 -7.99
CA ASP A 47 27.14 12.55 -8.03
C ASP A 47 26.18 13.61 -8.59
N VAL A 48 25.38 13.26 -9.61
CA VAL A 48 24.40 14.17 -10.22
C VAL A 48 23.17 14.38 -9.33
N LEU A 49 22.67 13.32 -8.68
CA LEU A 49 21.49 13.38 -7.83
C LEU A 49 21.80 13.95 -6.43
N GLY A 50 23.03 13.81 -5.96
CA GLY A 50 23.45 14.20 -4.62
C GLY A 50 22.91 13.31 -3.49
N PHE A 51 22.34 12.15 -3.83
CA PHE A 51 21.86 11.14 -2.88
C PHE A 51 21.96 9.73 -3.48
N ASP A 52 21.98 8.71 -2.63
CA ASP A 52 22.03 7.32 -3.08
C ASP A 52 20.64 6.85 -3.55
N VAL A 53 20.57 6.29 -4.76
CA VAL A 53 19.35 5.68 -5.30
C VAL A 53 18.83 4.54 -4.41
N TRP A 54 19.71 3.88 -3.64
CA TRP A 54 19.28 2.90 -2.63
C TRP A 54 18.40 3.51 -1.55
N ASP A 55 18.61 4.77 -1.16
CA ASP A 55 17.78 5.44 -0.15
C ASP A 55 16.33 5.57 -0.64
N VAL A 56 16.13 5.85 -1.93
CA VAL A 56 14.81 5.93 -2.56
C VAL A 56 14.14 4.57 -2.60
N VAL A 57 14.90 3.50 -2.87
CA VAL A 57 14.38 2.12 -2.84
C VAL A 57 13.95 1.74 -1.42
N ILE A 58 14.80 2.01 -0.42
CA ILE A 58 14.51 1.72 0.99
C ILE A 58 13.27 2.50 1.44
N LEU A 59 13.15 3.76 1.07
CA LEU A 59 11.96 4.57 1.36
C LEU A 59 10.70 3.96 0.73
N THR A 60 10.78 3.57 -0.55
CA THR A 60 9.65 2.95 -1.28
C THR A 60 9.23 1.64 -0.62
N VAL A 61 10.21 0.81 -0.27
CA VAL A 61 9.98 -0.47 0.42
C VAL A 61 9.40 -0.23 1.81
N SER A 62 9.78 0.83 2.52
CA SER A 62 9.22 1.12 3.85
C SER A 62 7.70 1.31 3.84
N PHE A 63 7.13 1.76 2.71
CA PHE A 63 5.68 1.90 2.54
C PHE A 63 4.97 0.61 2.07
N HIS A 64 5.69 -0.49 1.82
CA HIS A 64 5.09 -1.73 1.28
C HIS A 64 3.99 -2.28 2.19
N ALA A 65 4.17 -2.25 3.51
CA ALA A 65 3.19 -2.76 4.46
C ALA A 65 1.87 -1.97 4.39
N SER A 66 1.96 -0.64 4.29
CA SER A 66 0.80 0.25 4.14
C SER A 66 0.07 0.00 2.82
N LEU A 67 0.81 -0.15 1.71
CA LEU A 67 0.24 -0.49 0.40
C LEU A 67 -0.40 -1.88 0.43
N HIS A 68 0.24 -2.86 1.04
CA HIS A 68 -0.29 -4.22 1.18
C HIS A 68 -1.59 -4.25 1.98
N MET A 69 -1.66 -3.54 3.11
CA MET A 69 -2.89 -3.37 3.88
C MET A 69 -3.99 -2.66 3.09
N THR A 70 -3.62 -1.66 2.28
CA THR A 70 -4.57 -0.94 1.43
C THR A 70 -5.17 -1.87 0.37
N VAL A 71 -4.34 -2.64 -0.31
CA VAL A 71 -4.78 -3.63 -1.31
C VAL A 71 -5.64 -4.72 -0.67
N LEU A 72 -5.29 -5.20 0.54
CA LEU A 72 -6.12 -6.14 1.29
C LEU A 72 -7.52 -5.59 1.58
N MET A 73 -7.61 -4.33 2.01
CA MET A 73 -8.89 -3.67 2.28
C MET A 73 -9.77 -3.58 1.04
N PHE A 74 -9.20 -3.32 -0.14
CA PHE A 74 -9.97 -3.17 -1.39
C PHE A 74 -10.28 -4.49 -2.10
N THR A 75 -9.41 -5.48 -1.98
CA THR A 75 -9.55 -6.74 -2.73
C THR A 75 -10.29 -7.81 -1.95
N THR A 76 -10.25 -7.78 -0.61
CA THR A 76 -10.86 -8.82 0.23
C THR A 76 -12.32 -8.47 0.58
N PRO A 77 -13.32 -9.23 0.09
CA PRO A 77 -14.73 -8.88 0.27
C PRO A 77 -15.18 -8.87 1.74
N ALA A 78 -14.63 -9.78 2.55
CA ALA A 78 -14.91 -9.86 3.98
C ALA A 78 -14.42 -8.60 4.72
N PHE A 79 -13.23 -8.09 4.37
CA PHE A 79 -12.70 -6.84 4.91
C PHE A 79 -13.55 -5.65 4.50
N ARG A 80 -13.99 -5.56 3.23
CA ARG A 80 -14.89 -4.50 2.77
C ARG A 80 -16.23 -4.49 3.50
N ALA A 81 -16.74 -5.66 3.88
CA ALA A 81 -17.96 -5.76 4.66
C ALA A 81 -17.73 -5.22 6.08
N LYS A 82 -16.67 -5.67 6.76
CA LYS A 82 -16.28 -5.21 8.10
C LYS A 82 -15.98 -3.71 8.13
N LEU A 83 -15.26 -3.19 7.14
CA LEU A 83 -14.94 -1.76 7.02
C LEU A 83 -16.21 -0.91 6.86
N ARG A 84 -17.16 -1.36 6.02
CA ARG A 84 -18.46 -0.67 5.88
C ARG A 84 -19.23 -0.66 7.20
N THR A 85 -19.23 -1.77 7.94
CA THR A 85 -19.88 -1.82 9.26
C THR A 85 -19.18 -0.91 10.27
N ALA A 86 -17.86 -0.90 10.31
CA ALA A 86 -17.07 -0.03 11.18
C ALA A 86 -17.33 1.46 10.88
N LEU A 87 -17.32 1.86 9.61
CA LEU A 87 -17.62 3.23 9.18
C LEU A 87 -19.07 3.64 9.48
N ALA A 88 -20.02 2.70 9.33
CA ALA A 88 -21.42 2.95 9.67
C ALA A 88 -21.64 3.12 11.18
N CYS A 89 -20.93 2.35 12.01
CA CYS A 89 -20.94 2.53 13.46
C CYS A 89 -20.25 3.82 13.88
N TYR A 90 -19.15 4.21 13.25
CA TYR A 90 -18.47 5.47 13.52
C TYR A 90 -19.38 6.69 13.26
N LYS A 91 -20.20 6.65 12.20
CA LYS A 91 -21.26 7.65 11.95
C LYS A 91 -22.33 7.72 13.04
N LYS A 92 -22.60 6.62 13.75
CA LYS A 92 -23.56 6.59 14.87
C LYS A 92 -22.95 7.05 16.20
N VAL A 93 -21.63 6.97 16.34
CA VAL A 93 -20.89 7.28 17.58
C VAL A 93 -20.19 8.65 17.52
N ALA A 94 -20.15 9.32 16.36
CA ALA A 94 -19.77 10.73 16.28
C ALA A 94 -20.64 11.51 17.29
N PRO A 95 -20.03 12.09 18.34
CA PRO A 95 -20.78 12.60 19.47
C PRO A 95 -21.62 13.78 19.01
N ALA A 96 -22.84 13.83 19.52
CA ALA A 96 -23.64 15.03 19.67
C ALA A 96 -22.84 16.08 20.47
N SER A 97 -21.85 16.68 19.82
CA SER A 97 -21.07 17.82 20.30
C SER A 97 -21.69 19.08 19.71
N ALA A 98 -22.91 19.34 20.15
CA ALA A 98 -23.46 20.68 20.23
C ALA A 98 -24.38 20.69 21.44
N PRO A 99 -23.88 21.04 22.64
CA PRO A 99 -24.78 21.48 23.70
C PRO A 99 -25.50 22.69 23.15
N THR A 100 -26.81 22.56 23.01
CA THR A 100 -27.76 23.63 22.85
C THR A 100 -27.40 24.74 23.82
N ALA A 101 -26.78 25.83 23.33
CA ALA A 101 -26.59 27.05 24.09
C ALA A 101 -27.98 27.68 24.29
N ARG A 102 -28.70 27.19 25.31
CA ARG A 102 -29.88 27.81 25.86
C ARG A 102 -29.40 28.72 26.98
N ARG A 103 -29.42 30.05 26.77
CA ARG A 103 -29.60 31.11 27.78
C ARG A 103 -29.43 32.49 27.13
N GLY A 104 -30.40 33.37 27.35
CA GLY A 104 -30.41 34.78 26.96
C GLY A 104 -31.78 35.18 26.47
#